data_AF-A0A349DQV2-F1
#
_entry.id   AF-A0A349DQV2-F1
#
_cell.length_a   1.000
_cell.length_b   1.000
_cell.length_c   1.000
_cell.angle_alpha   90.00
_cell.angle_beta   90.00
_cell.angle_gamma   90.00
#
_symmetry.space_group_name_H-M   'P 1'
#
loop_
_entity.id
_entity.type
_entity.pdbx_description
1 polymer ?
#
loop_
_entity_poly.entity_id
_entity_poly.type
_entity_poly.pdbx_seq_one_letter_code
_entity_poly.pdbx_strand_id
1 'polypeptide(L)' 'MPQIQLNLSLEQVNIILKALDHMPYGEVNQLVSQIHQQAEPQLQESSTQKQSPEKIKQVFAEAI' A
#
# COMPACT_ATOMS: atom_id res chain seq x y z
N MET A 1 18.84 -0.45 -15.86
CA MET A 1 19.11 0.41 -14.69
C MET A 1 18.71 -0.35 -13.44
N PRO A 2 19.43 -0.24 -12.32
CA PRO A 2 19.06 -0.92 -11.08
C PRO A 2 17.72 -0.38 -10.54
N GLN A 3 16.88 -1.27 -10.01
CA GLN A 3 15.62 -0.92 -9.35
C GLN A 3 15.83 -0.86 -7.84
N ILE A 4 15.22 0.13 -7.20
CA ILE A 4 15.28 0.33 -5.75
C ILE A 4 13.86 0.25 -5.21
N GLN A 5 13.67 -0.50 -4.12
CA GLN A 5 12.40 -0.61 -3.42
C GLN A 5 12.46 0.19 -2.12
N LEU A 6 11.51 1.10 -1.92
CA LEU A 6 11.46 2.02 -0.78
C LEU A 6 10.23 1.71 0.06
N ASN A 7 10.43 1.41 1.34
CA ASN A 7 9.34 1.31 2.32
C ASN A 7 9.13 2.69 2.95
N LEU A 8 8.09 3.39 2.53
CA LEU A 8 7.76 4.74 2.97
C LEU A 8 6.41 4.76 3.69
N SER A 9 6.27 5.62 4.69
CA SER A 9 4.97 5.88 5.29
C SER A 9 4.09 6.75 4.37
N LEU A 10 2.78 6.71 4.59
CA LEU A 10 1.83 7.57 3.86
C LEU A 10 2.19 9.06 3.96
N GLU A 11 2.64 9.52 5.13
CA GLU A 11 3.09 10.91 5.32
C GLU A 11 4.32 11.24 4.47
N GLN A 12 5.30 10.34 4.41
CA GLN A 12 6.49 10.51 3.57
C GLN A 12 6.13 10.55 2.08
N VAL A 13 5.22 9.70 1.63
CA VAL A 13 4.71 9.70 0.25
C VAL A 13 4.05 11.04 -0.08
N ASN A 14 3.19 11.56 0.80
CA ASN A 14 2.54 12.85 0.59
C ASN A 14 3.53 14.02 0.49
N ILE A 15 4.62 14.00 1.27
CA ILE A 15 5.67 15.02 1.18
C ILE A 15 6.36 14.96 -0.19
N ILE A 16 6.68 13.75 -0.67
CA ILE A 16 7.29 13.56 -2.00
C ILE A 16 6.35 14.07 -3.09
N LEU A 17 5.07 13.69 -3.06
CA LEU A 17 4.08 14.16 -4.03
C LEU A 17 3.97 15.70 -4.05
N LYS A 18 3.98 16.35 -2.89
CA LYS A 18 4.00 17.83 -2.80
C LYS A 18 5.28 18.44 -3.37
N ALA A 19 6.43 17.83 -3.12
CA ALA A 19 7.71 18.31 -3.67
C ALA A 19 7.76 18.17 -5.20
N LEU A 20 7.16 17.10 -5.73
CA LEU A 20 7.05 16.85 -7.18
C LEU A 20 6.10 17.85 -7.87
N ASP A 21 5.08 18.37 -7.18
CA ASP A 21 4.16 19.38 -7.72
C ASP A 21 4.87 20.68 -8.15
N HIS A 22 6.01 21.00 -7.53
CA HIS A 22 6.83 22.17 -7.87
C HIS A 22 7.73 21.98 -9.11
N MET A 23 7.74 20.79 -9.72
CA MET A 23 8.56 20.46 -10.89
C MET A 23 7.72 20.42 -12.18
N PRO A 24 8.33 20.57 -13.36
CA PRO A 24 7.60 20.49 -14.62
C PRO A 24 6.86 19.16 -14.77
N TYR A 25 5.55 19.24 -15.03
CA TYR A 25 4.62 18.10 -15.08
C TYR A 25 5.12 16.92 -15.93
N GLY A 26 5.80 17.21 -17.05
CA GLY A 26 6.35 16.19 -17.94
C GLY A 26 7.39 15.26 -17.29
N GLU A 27 8.14 15.75 -16.29
CA GLU A 27 9.17 14.97 -15.60
C GLU A 27 8.60 14.19 -14.41
N VAL A 28 7.55 14.71 -13.77
CA VAL A 28 7.00 14.13 -12.53
C VAL A 28 5.79 13.22 -12.72
N ASN A 29 5.00 13.40 -13.77
CA ASN A 29 3.85 12.53 -14.11
C ASN A 29 4.19 11.04 -14.01
N GLN A 30 5.26 10.63 -14.71
CA GLN A 30 5.65 9.22 -14.77
C GLN A 30 6.10 8.69 -13.41
N LEU A 31 6.72 9.54 -12.59
CA LEU A 31 7.18 9.18 -11.25
C LEU A 31 5.99 9.05 -10.28
N VAL A 32 5.06 9.99 -10.32
CA VAL A 32 3.83 9.97 -9.51
C VAL A 32 2.98 8.75 -9.83
N SER A 33 2.79 8.44 -11.12
CA SER A 33 2.06 7.22 -11.53
C SER A 33 2.74 5.94 -11.03
N GLN A 34 4.07 5.85 -11.07
CA GLN A 34 4.80 4.70 -10.54
C GLN A 34 4.68 4.58 -9.01
N ILE A 35 4.71 5.69 -8.28
CA ILE A 35 4.51 5.70 -6.82
C ILE A 35 3.10 5.21 -6.49
N HIS A 36 2.07 5.70 -7.20
CA HIS A 36 0.69 5.22 -7.03
C HIS A 36 0.57 3.72 -7.29
N GLN A 37 1.12 3.21 -8.39
CA GLN A 37 1.07 1.78 -8.70
C GLN A 37 1.75 0.89 -7.65
N GLN A 38 2.82 1.38 -7.02
CA GLN A 38 3.50 0.66 -5.94
C GLN A 38 2.74 0.75 -4.61
N ALA A 39 2.05 1.86 -4.35
CA ALA A 39 1.31 2.09 -3.11
C ALA A 39 -0.07 1.42 -3.09
N GLU A 40 -0.75 1.32 -4.23
CA GLU A 40 -2.10 0.76 -4.35
C GLU A 40 -2.27 -0.65 -3.71
N PRO A 41 -1.39 -1.64 -3.97
CA PRO A 41 -1.50 -2.94 -3.29
C PRO A 41 -1.30 -2.85 -1.78
N GLN A 42 -0.41 -1.97 -1.30
CA GLN A 42 -0.10 -1.82 0.13
C GLN A 42 -1.27 -1.18 0.91
N LEU A 43 -2.04 -0.30 0.26
CA LEU A 43 -3.26 0.29 0.82
C LEU A 43 -4.42 -0.71 0.90
N GLN A 44 -4.52 -1.62 -0.07
CA GLN A 44 -5.54 -2.67 -0.08
C GLN A 44 -5.25 -3.76 0.97
N GLU A 45 -4.00 -4.13 1.18
CA GLU A 45 -3.60 -5.10 2.21
C GLU A 45 -3.90 -4.61 3.63
N SER A 46 -3.74 -3.30 3.87
CA SER A 46 -4.08 -2.64 5.14
C SER A 46 -5.58 -2.77 5.51
N SER A 47 -6.44 -3.01 4.52
CA SER A 47 -7.90 -3.12 4.71
C SER A 47 -8.38 -4.57 4.88
N THR A 48 -7.54 -5.57 4.56
CA THR A 48 -7.94 -6.99 4.51
C THR A 48 -7.62 -7.76 5.81
N GLN A 49 -6.84 -7.19 6.73
CA GLN A 49 -6.46 -7.87 7.98
C GLN A 49 -7.49 -7.73 9.13
N LYS A 50 -8.80 -7.64 8.82
CA LYS A 50 -9.87 -7.64 9.83
C LYS A 50 -11.01 -8.63 9.60
N GLN A 51 -10.93 -9.57 8.65
CA GLN A 51 -11.90 -10.67 8.58
C GLN A 51 -11.26 -11.98 8.13
N SER A 52 -10.73 -12.74 9.10
CA SER A 52 -10.60 -14.20 8.97
C SER A 52 -11.54 -14.84 10.00
N PRO A 53 -12.73 -15.33 9.62
CA PRO A 53 -13.61 -16.09 10.50
C PRO A 53 -13.15 -17.55 10.75
N GLU A 54 -11.93 -17.93 10.35
CA GLU A 54 -11.43 -19.31 10.38
C GLU A 54 -10.90 -19.76 11.76
N LYS A 55 -11.59 -19.37 12.85
CA LYS A 55 -11.35 -19.94 14.18
C LYS A 55 -12.60 -20.30 14.97
N ILE A 56 -13.80 -20.09 14.41
CA ILE A 56 -15.08 -20.38 15.09
C ILE A 56 -15.79 -21.57 14.44
N LYS A 57 -15.11 -22.69 14.18
CA LYS A 57 -15.81 -23.96 13.89
C LYS A 57 -15.16 -25.21 14.51
N GLN A 58 -13.92 -25.15 14.99
CA GLN A 58 -13.25 -26.36 15.50
C GLN A 58 -13.49 -26.65 17.00
N VAL A 59 -14.09 -25.72 17.75
CA VAL A 59 -14.40 -25.92 19.19
C VAL A 59 -15.76 -26.60 19.45
N PHE A 60 -16.59 -26.83 18.43
CA PHE A 60 -17.92 -27.44 18.60
C PHE A 60 -17.98 -28.94 18.26
N ALA A 61 -16.84 -29.57 17.95
CA ALA A 61 -16.77 -31.01 17.65
C ALA A 61 -16.47 -31.90 18.88
N GLU A 62 -16.38 -31.33 20.09
CA GLU A 62 -16.09 -32.08 21.34
C GLU A 62 -17.29 -32.10 22.31
N ALA A 63 -18.51 -31.92 21.80
CA ALA A 63 -19.72 -31.96 22.62
C ALA A 63 -20.94 -32.52 21.88
N ILE A 64 -20.80 -33.65 21.17
CA ILE A 64 -21.91 -34.59 20.88
C ILE A 64 -21.35 -36.01 20.91
#